data_AF-A0A965C4T6-F1
#
_entry.id   AF-A0A965C4T6-F1
#
_cell.length_a   1.000
_cell.length_b   1.000
_cell.length_c   1.000
_cell.angle_alpha   90.00
_cell.angle_beta   90.00
_cell.angle_gamma   90.00
#
_symmetry.space_group_name_H-M   'P 1'
#
loop_
_entity.id
_entity.type
_entity.pdbx_description
1 polymer ?
#
loop_
_entity_poly.entity_id
_entity_poly.type
_entity_poly.pdbx_seq_one_letter_code
_entity_poly.pdbx_strand_id
1 'polypeptide(L)'
;MPIIFANNAVSTLAASITSSALSFSVAAGDGNLFPLPLAGEYYLVTLTNTAGSIEIVKVTARTGDVMSLERGADQSSPRAWAAGDRVELRLTRAALGEFVQQGQLVTFEGR
;
A
#
# COMPACT_ATOMS: atom_id res chain seq x y z
N MET A 1 -4.45 -13.91 3.43
CA MET A 1 -3.62 -13.31 2.37
C MET A 1 -2.56 -12.50 3.09
N PRO A 2 -1.28 -12.87 3.07
CA PRO A 2 -0.28 -12.20 3.91
C PRO A 2 0.03 -10.81 3.36
N ILE A 3 0.14 -9.84 4.27
CA ILE A 3 0.68 -8.52 3.97
C ILE A 3 2.21 -8.58 3.93
N ILE A 4 2.83 -8.01 2.90
CA ILE A 4 4.29 -7.97 2.70
C ILE A 4 4.82 -6.53 2.78
N PHE A 5 6.10 -6.36 3.13
CA PHE A 5 6.70 -5.05 3.38
C PHE A 5 8.11 -4.93 2.78
N ALA A 6 8.50 -3.70 2.47
CA ALA A 6 9.85 -3.31 2.16
C ALA A 6 10.22 -2.07 3.00
N ASN A 7 11.49 -1.94 3.37
CA ASN A 7 11.96 -0.80 4.14
C ASN A 7 12.14 0.41 3.22
N ASN A 8 11.72 1.59 3.68
CA ASN A 8 12.01 2.88 3.06
C ASN A 8 11.56 3.01 1.60
N ALA A 9 10.48 2.33 1.20
CA ALA A 9 9.93 2.45 -0.14
C ALA A 9 9.17 3.78 -0.28
N VAL A 10 9.77 4.73 -1.00
CA VAL A 10 9.27 6.09 -1.22
C VAL A 10 9.49 6.45 -2.68
N SER A 11 8.47 7.00 -3.33
CA SER A 11 8.55 7.52 -4.70
C SER A 11 7.50 8.62 -4.91
N THR A 12 7.25 8.97 -6.17
CA THR A 12 6.21 9.90 -6.61
C THR A 12 5.41 9.28 -7.75
N LEU A 13 4.18 9.76 -7.96
CA LEU A 13 3.37 9.37 -9.11
C LEU A 13 3.97 9.89 -10.41
N ALA A 14 4.18 9.01 -11.39
CA ALA A 14 4.66 9.40 -12.71
C ALA A 14 3.59 10.11 -13.56
N ALA A 15 2.31 9.88 -13.27
CA ALA A 15 1.17 10.50 -13.95
C ALA A 15 0.01 10.73 -12.98
N SER A 16 -0.90 11.65 -13.33
CA SER A 16 -2.11 11.86 -12.55
C SER A 16 -3.05 10.66 -12.66
N ILE A 17 -3.81 10.42 -11.59
CA ILE A 17 -4.81 9.36 -11.51
C ILE A 17 -6.15 9.90 -11.02
N THR A 18 -7.24 9.31 -11.48
CA THR A 18 -8.59 9.63 -11.01
C THR A 18 -8.90 8.86 -9.73
N SER A 19 -10.02 9.18 -9.06
CA SER A 19 -10.49 8.44 -7.88
C SER A 19 -10.92 7.01 -8.17
N SER A 20 -11.19 6.67 -9.44
CA SER A 20 -11.57 5.32 -9.87
C SER A 20 -10.42 4.55 -10.53
N ALA A 21 -9.22 5.12 -10.62
CA ALA A 21 -8.08 4.45 -11.22
C ALA A 21 -7.76 3.16 -10.43
N LEU A 22 -7.54 2.06 -11.16
CA LEU A 22 -7.19 0.74 -10.63
C LEU A 22 -5.69 0.41 -10.79
N SER A 23 -4.92 1.36 -11.32
CA SER A 23 -3.47 1.30 -11.41
C SER A 23 -2.85 2.70 -11.36
N PHE A 24 -1.59 2.76 -10.97
CA PHE A 24 -0.74 3.94 -11.16
C PHE A 24 0.69 3.51 -11.51
N SER A 25 1.48 4.47 -11.98
CA SER A 25 2.92 4.29 -12.14
C SER A 25 3.68 5.16 -11.15
N VAL A 26 4.72 4.60 -10.52
CA VAL A 26 5.71 5.39 -9.77
C VAL A 26 6.77 5.96 -10.72
N ALA A 27 7.65 6.82 -10.22
CA ALA A 27 8.77 7.34 -10.99
C ALA A 27 9.64 6.20 -11.56
N ALA A 28 10.23 6.43 -12.73
CA ALA A 28 10.92 5.39 -13.48
C ALA A 28 12.04 4.74 -12.65
N GLY A 29 12.00 3.41 -12.53
CA GLY A 29 12.96 2.61 -11.77
C GLY A 29 12.64 2.48 -10.27
N ASP A 30 11.80 3.36 -9.72
CA ASP A 30 11.43 3.31 -8.29
C ASP A 30 10.46 2.17 -7.99
N GLY A 31 9.86 1.54 -9.00
CA GLY A 31 9.04 0.35 -8.83
C GLY A 31 9.75 -0.67 -7.97
N ASN A 32 11.06 -0.86 -8.18
CA ASN A 32 11.94 -1.80 -7.49
C ASN A 32 12.08 -1.58 -5.98
N LEU A 33 11.75 -0.37 -5.47
CA LEU A 33 11.77 -0.09 -4.04
C LEU A 33 10.63 -0.78 -3.29
N PHE A 34 9.53 -1.09 -3.99
CA PHE A 34 8.35 -1.71 -3.41
C PHE A 34 8.42 -3.25 -3.46
N PRO A 35 7.60 -3.98 -2.69
CA PRO A 35 7.51 -5.42 -2.81
C PRO A 35 6.95 -5.88 -4.17
N LEU A 36 7.23 -7.14 -4.54
CA LEU A 36 6.57 -7.82 -5.65
C LEU A 36 5.57 -8.83 -5.10
N PRO A 37 4.26 -8.52 -5.05
CA PRO A 37 3.27 -9.45 -4.54
C PRO A 37 3.16 -10.69 -5.44
N LEU A 38 3.17 -11.86 -4.82
CA LEU A 38 2.71 -13.10 -5.44
C LEU A 38 1.18 -13.23 -5.30
N ALA A 39 0.63 -14.32 -5.83
CA ALA A 39 -0.81 -14.57 -5.79
C ALA A 39 -1.35 -14.56 -4.35
N GLY A 40 -2.25 -13.63 -4.06
CA GLY A 40 -2.86 -13.47 -2.75
C GLY A 40 -2.00 -12.72 -1.73
N GLU A 41 -0.87 -12.14 -2.13
CA GLU A 41 -0.11 -11.20 -1.31
C GLU A 41 -0.54 -9.76 -1.62
N TYR A 42 -0.30 -8.84 -0.68
CA TYR A 42 -0.52 -7.41 -0.92
C TYR A 42 0.36 -6.57 0.00
N TYR A 43 0.48 -5.30 -0.32
CA TYR A 43 1.02 -4.28 0.59
C TYR A 43 0.18 -3.02 0.54
N LEU A 44 0.32 -2.18 1.56
CA LEU A 44 -0.40 -0.91 1.65
C LEU A 44 0.56 0.24 1.32
N VAL A 45 0.07 1.18 0.51
CA VAL A 45 0.78 2.40 0.15
C VAL A 45 -0.06 3.58 0.56
N THR A 46 0.59 4.61 1.09
CA THR A 46 -0.02 5.89 1.41
C THR A 46 0.34 6.90 0.32
N LEU A 47 -0.69 7.46 -0.32
CA LEU A 47 -0.58 8.61 -1.20
C LEU A 47 -0.72 9.89 -0.37
N THR A 48 0.17 10.86 -0.58
CA THR A 48 0.11 12.16 0.09
C THR A 48 0.50 13.30 -0.85
N ASN A 49 -0.05 14.49 -0.60
CA ASN A 49 0.28 15.70 -1.34
C ASN A 49 0.66 16.84 -0.39
N THR A 50 1.13 17.95 -0.96
CA THR A 50 1.53 19.15 -0.22
C THR A 50 0.37 19.85 0.49
N ALA A 51 -0.87 19.58 0.08
CA ALA A 51 -2.08 20.08 0.74
C ALA A 51 -2.50 19.26 1.97
N GLY A 52 -1.76 18.20 2.32
CA GLY A 52 -2.04 17.35 3.48
C GLY A 52 -3.14 16.32 3.25
N SER A 53 -3.56 16.09 2.00
CA SER A 53 -4.47 14.99 1.68
C SER A 53 -3.74 13.66 1.84
N ILE A 54 -4.47 12.65 2.30
CA ILE A 54 -3.96 11.30 2.54
C ILE A 54 -4.97 10.28 2.01
N GLU A 55 -4.47 9.28 1.29
CA GLU A 55 -5.23 8.07 0.94
C GLU A 55 -4.34 6.84 1.13
N ILE A 56 -4.91 5.75 1.62
CA ILE A 56 -4.23 4.46 1.71
C ILE A 56 -4.82 3.54 0.64
N VAL A 57 -3.96 2.93 -0.17
CA VAL A 57 -4.35 2.00 -1.24
C VAL A 57 -3.71 0.65 -1.01
N LYS A 58 -4.40 -0.42 -1.43
CA LYS A 58 -3.89 -1.79 -1.39
C LYS A 58 -3.31 -2.15 -2.74
N VAL A 59 -2.04 -2.49 -2.80
CA VAL A 59 -1.37 -2.93 -4.03
C VAL A 59 -1.32 -4.46 -4.05
N THR A 60 -1.84 -5.05 -5.13
CA THR A 60 -1.99 -6.50 -5.29
C THR A 60 -1.10 -7.08 -6.38
N ALA A 61 -0.54 -6.25 -7.25
CA ALA A 61 0.46 -6.67 -8.23
C ALA A 61 1.35 -5.49 -8.63
N ARG A 62 2.58 -5.80 -9.06
CA ARG A 62 3.53 -4.84 -9.64
C ARG A 62 4.13 -5.42 -10.91
N THR A 63 4.22 -4.62 -11.97
CA THR A 63 5.00 -4.92 -13.17
C THR A 63 5.89 -3.72 -13.50
N GLY A 64 7.20 -3.84 -13.23
CA GLY A 64 8.12 -2.71 -13.29
C GLY A 64 7.67 -1.59 -12.36
N ASP A 65 7.40 -0.41 -12.92
CA ASP A 65 6.94 0.77 -12.19
C ASP A 65 5.41 0.88 -12.08
N VAL A 66 4.65 -0.05 -12.69
CA VAL A 66 3.19 -0.05 -12.68
C VAL A 66 2.66 -0.90 -11.52
N MET A 67 1.80 -0.29 -10.69
CA MET A 67 1.16 -0.92 -9.54
C MET A 67 -0.33 -1.13 -9.81
N SER A 68 -0.84 -2.35 -9.63
CA SER A 68 -2.28 -2.66 -9.65
C SER A 68 -2.84 -2.60 -8.24
N LEU A 69 -4.00 -1.98 -8.07
CA LEU A 69 -4.44 -1.57 -6.75
C LEU A 69 -5.95 -1.65 -6.52
N GLU A 70 -6.31 -1.60 -5.25
CA GLU A 70 -7.65 -1.33 -4.74
C GLU A 70 -7.59 -0.05 -3.88
N ARG A 71 -8.60 0.81 -4.04
CA ARG A 71 -8.64 2.16 -3.46
C ARG A 71 -9.32 2.19 -2.09
N GLY A 72 -9.03 3.23 -1.31
CA GLY A 72 -9.77 3.51 -0.06
C GLY A 72 -9.57 2.45 1.03
N ALA A 73 -8.36 1.91 1.17
CA ALA A 73 -8.03 1.00 2.25
C ALA A 73 -7.93 1.74 3.60
N ASP A 74 -7.97 0.99 4.71
CA ASP A 74 -7.88 1.50 6.09
C ASP A 74 -8.81 2.72 6.35
N GLN A 75 -10.05 2.63 5.87
CA GLN A 75 -11.10 3.66 5.99
C GLN A 75 -10.79 5.01 5.32
N SER A 76 -9.79 5.05 4.44
CA SER A 76 -9.51 6.23 3.61
C SER A 76 -10.47 6.31 2.42
N SER A 77 -10.63 7.50 1.83
CA SER A 77 -11.52 7.72 0.68
C SER A 77 -10.74 7.88 -0.62
N PRO A 78 -11.14 7.22 -1.73
CA PRO A 78 -10.50 7.38 -3.03
C PRO A 78 -10.55 8.82 -3.55
N ARG A 79 -9.41 9.34 -4.01
CA ARG A 79 -9.26 10.72 -4.51
C ARG A 79 -8.51 10.78 -5.85
N ALA A 80 -8.64 11.90 -6.55
CA ALA A 80 -7.74 12.19 -7.66
C ALA A 80 -6.37 12.65 -7.13
N TRP A 81 -5.31 12.25 -7.81
CA TRP A 81 -3.93 12.59 -7.47
C TRP A 81 -3.20 13.12 -8.70
N ALA A 82 -2.27 14.03 -8.48
CA ALA A 82 -1.45 14.63 -9.52
C ALA A 82 -0.13 13.86 -9.71
N ALA A 83 0.46 14.00 -10.90
CA ALA A 83 1.86 13.58 -11.09
C ALA A 83 2.76 14.35 -10.10
N GLY A 84 3.75 13.65 -9.54
CA GLY A 84 4.65 14.20 -8.51
C GLY A 84 4.13 14.07 -7.07
N ASP A 85 2.85 13.70 -6.85
CA ASP A 85 2.37 13.39 -5.50
C ASP A 85 3.10 12.17 -4.93
N ARG A 86 3.30 12.16 -3.61
CA ARG A 86 4.13 11.16 -2.93
C ARG A 86 3.43 9.81 -2.81
N VAL A 87 4.22 8.75 -2.98
CA VAL A 87 3.83 7.33 -2.88
C VAL A 87 4.75 6.65 -1.88
N GLU A 88 4.22 6.21 -0.73
CA GLU A 88 5.07 5.70 0.36
C GLU A 88 4.50 4.42 0.97
N LEU A 89 5.35 3.40 1.15
CA LEU A 89 4.99 2.23 1.94
C LEU A 89 5.19 2.57 3.42
N ARG A 90 4.09 2.85 4.11
CA ARG A 90 4.07 3.18 5.54
C ARG A 90 3.45 2.05 6.34
N LEU A 91 3.86 1.92 7.60
CA LEU A 91 3.08 1.14 8.57
C LEU A 91 1.74 1.85 8.80
N THR A 92 0.65 1.11 8.61
CA THR A 92 -0.73 1.59 8.80
C THR A 92 -1.41 0.80 9.91
N ARG A 93 -2.56 1.29 10.40
CA ARG A 93 -3.34 0.56 11.40
C ARG A 93 -3.80 -0.77 10.84
N ALA A 94 -4.32 -0.79 9.61
CA ALA A 94 -4.72 -2.03 8.95
C ALA A 94 -3.55 -3.01 8.86
N ALA A 95 -2.36 -2.55 8.49
CA ALA A 95 -1.17 -3.40 8.41
C ALA A 95 -0.80 -4.04 9.77
N LEU A 96 -0.81 -3.26 10.85
CA LEU A 96 -0.51 -3.77 12.20
C LEU A 96 -1.59 -4.74 12.70
N GLY A 97 -2.86 -4.54 12.29
CA GLY A 97 -3.97 -5.41 12.64
C GLY A 97 -3.90 -6.83 12.05
N GLU A 98 -3.10 -7.02 10.99
CA GLU A 98 -2.87 -8.36 10.40
C GLU A 98 -1.93 -9.23 11.25
N PHE A 99 -1.22 -8.66 12.23
CA PHE A 99 -0.27 -9.39 13.06
C PHE A 99 -0.91 -9.83 14.39
N VAL A 100 -0.83 -11.13 14.67
CA VAL A 100 -1.18 -11.69 15.99
C VAL A 100 0.01 -11.54 16.94
N GLN A 101 -0.24 -11.06 18.16
CA GLN A 101 0.79 -10.96 19.19
C GLN A 101 1.16 -12.36 19.71
N GLN A 102 2.45 -12.72 19.63
CA GLN A 102 2.96 -14.06 19.98
C GLN A 102 2.65 -14.52 21.43
N GLY A 103 2.37 -13.60 22.36
CA GLY A 103 2.00 -13.90 23.76
C GLY A 103 0.51 -14.00 24.05
N GLN A 104 -0.36 -13.76 23.06
CA GLN A 104 -1.82 -13.85 23.19
C GLN A 104 -2.40 -15.15 22.58
N LEU A 105 -1.52 -16.08 22.19
CA LEU A 105 -1.91 -17.46 21.95
C LEU A 105 -2.30 -18.05 23.31
N VAL A 106 -3.58 -17.91 23.70
CA VAL A 106 -4.10 -18.65 24.83
C VAL A 106 -4.01 -20.11 24.42
N THR A 107 -3.05 -20.85 24.98
CA THR A 107 -3.07 -22.30 24.94
C THR A 107 -4.43 -22.70 25.49
N PHE A 108 -5.32 -23.20 24.62
CA PHE A 108 -6.55 -23.82 25.07
C PHE A 108 -6.13 -25.11 25.77
N GLU A 109 -5.75 -25.01 27.03
CA GLU A 109 -5.65 -26.18 27.90
C GLU A 109 -7.08 -26.64 28.15
N GLY A 110 -7.55 -27.47 27.21
CA GLY A 110 -8.80 -28.19 27.33
C GLY A 110 -8.79 -28.96 28.65
N ARG A 111 -9.75 -28.59 29.50
CA ARG A 111 -10.20 -29.43 30.61
C ARG A 111 -10.95 -30.64 30.08
#